data_AF-A0A814NDU4-F1
#
_entry.id   AF-A0A814NDU4-F1
#
_cell.length_a   1.000
_cell.length_b   1.000
_cell.length_c   1.000
_cell.angle_alpha   90.00
_cell.angle_beta   90.00
_cell.angle_gamma   90.00
#
_symmetry.space_group_name_H-M   'P 1'
#
loop_
_entity.id
_entity.type
_entity.pdbx_description
1 polymer ?
#
loop_
_entity_poly.entity_id
_entity_poly.type
_entity_poly.pdbx_seq_one_letter_code
_entity_poly.pdbx_strand_id
1 'polypeptide(L)'
;MMLLYIALVLLPATLATIGVDVSTAVTQANFACLKGKGYNFAIVRAYQSSGTFDPNAVQTIKNAWNARIAHVDAYIFPCVKCGNGPVQISTTIKTLKESGAKIGMLWLDVEGGTQYWSADIGKNVAFIQSMVDELKYDNDQLCESLERNDNSICS
;
A
#
# COMPACT_ATOMS: atom_id res chain seq x y z
N MET A 1 34.06 -6.93 35.69
CA MET A 1 33.07 -7.86 35.09
C MET A 1 31.66 -7.27 34.93
N MET A 2 31.18 -6.37 35.80
CA MET A 2 29.83 -5.79 35.70
C MET A 2 29.65 -4.74 34.58
N LEU A 3 30.74 -4.09 34.15
CA LEU A 3 30.73 -3.10 33.06
C LEU A 3 30.59 -3.71 31.65
N LEU A 4 30.96 -4.99 31.47
CA LEU A 4 30.85 -5.66 30.16
C LEU A 4 29.40 -6.08 29.84
N TYR A 5 28.57 -6.28 30.87
CA TYR A 5 27.17 -6.68 30.73
C TYR A 5 26.27 -5.51 30.27
N ILE A 6 26.59 -4.28 30.67
CA ILE A 6 25.79 -3.09 30.32
C ILE A 6 25.96 -2.72 28.84
N ALA A 7 27.11 -3.00 28.23
CA ALA A 7 27.37 -2.71 26.82
C ALA A 7 26.62 -3.65 25.85
N LEU A 8 26.29 -4.88 26.27
CA LEU A 8 25.57 -5.86 25.43
C LEU A 8 24.05 -5.58 25.34
N VAL A 9 23.48 -4.82 26.29
CA VAL A 9 22.05 -4.49 26.38
C VAL A 9 21.68 -3.27 25.52
N LEU A 10 22.67 -2.54 25.00
CA LEU A 10 22.48 -1.26 24.30
C LEU A 10 22.49 -1.36 22.77
N LEU A 11 22.46 -2.57 22.19
CA LEU A 11 22.19 -2.75 20.77
C LEU A 11 20.70 -3.02 20.59
N PRO A 12 19.85 -2.01 20.30
CA PRO A 12 18.56 -2.29 19.72
C PRO A 12 18.86 -2.99 18.38
N ALA A 13 18.68 -4.30 18.32
CA ALA A 13 18.65 -5.01 17.06
C ALA A 13 17.45 -4.47 16.29
N THR A 14 17.70 -3.53 15.37
CA THR A 14 16.67 -3.07 14.43
C THR A 14 16.37 -4.26 13.53
N LEU A 15 15.34 -5.02 13.86
CA LEU A 15 14.86 -6.11 13.01
C LEU A 15 14.25 -5.48 11.76
N ALA A 16 15.05 -5.39 10.70
CA ALA A 16 14.56 -4.99 9.39
C ALA A 16 13.65 -6.08 8.83
N THR A 17 12.45 -5.70 8.39
CA THR A 17 11.56 -6.60 7.66
C THR A 17 11.93 -6.60 6.19
N ILE A 18 12.19 -7.79 5.64
CA ILE A 18 12.37 -7.95 4.20
C ILE A 18 11.00 -8.03 3.54
N GLY A 19 10.81 -7.26 2.48
CA GLY A 19 9.58 -7.21 1.71
C GLY A 19 9.81 -7.28 0.19
N VAL A 20 8.72 -7.35 -0.55
CA VAL A 20 8.69 -7.37 -2.01
C VAL A 20 7.57 -6.46 -2.51
N ASP A 21 7.78 -5.69 -3.56
CA ASP A 21 6.71 -5.09 -4.33
C ASP A 21 6.55 -5.81 -5.68
N VAL A 22 5.31 -5.91 -6.18
CA VAL A 22 5.01 -6.64 -7.42
C VAL A 22 4.00 -5.89 -8.28
N SER A 23 4.21 -5.94 -9.59
CA SER A 23 3.36 -5.28 -10.60
C SER A 23 2.67 -6.25 -11.56
N THR A 24 2.83 -7.55 -11.33
CA THR A 24 2.25 -8.64 -12.12
C THR A 24 1.59 -9.67 -11.21
N ALA A 25 0.77 -10.55 -11.79
CA ALA A 25 0.18 -11.65 -11.06
C ALA A 25 1.24 -12.51 -10.35
N VAL A 26 1.05 -12.76 -9.05
CA VAL A 26 1.87 -13.69 -8.26
C VAL A 26 0.97 -14.74 -7.61
N THR A 27 1.36 -16.00 -7.77
CA THR A 27 0.62 -17.14 -7.21
C THR A 27 0.84 -17.26 -5.70
N GLN A 28 -0.08 -17.93 -5.00
CA GLN A 28 0.11 -18.25 -3.58
C GLN A 28 1.38 -19.06 -3.33
N ALA A 29 1.73 -20.00 -4.22
CA ALA A 29 2.95 -20.81 -4.10
C ALA A 29 4.23 -19.96 -4.18
N ASN A 30 4.25 -18.94 -5.05
CA ASN A 30 5.38 -18.02 -5.14
C ASN A 30 5.51 -17.16 -3.88
N PHE A 31 4.39 -16.64 -3.34
CA PHE A 31 4.44 -15.93 -2.05
C PHE A 31 4.85 -16.85 -0.90
N ALA A 32 4.42 -18.10 -0.89
CA ALA A 32 4.83 -19.07 0.13
C ALA A 32 6.35 -19.36 0.05
N CYS A 33 6.90 -19.42 -1.16
CA CYS A 33 8.35 -19.51 -1.38
C CYS A 33 9.08 -18.28 -0.81
N LEU A 34 8.60 -17.07 -1.10
CA LEU A 34 9.17 -15.82 -0.55
C LEU A 34 9.06 -15.78 0.98
N LYS A 35 7.92 -16.17 1.55
CA LYS A 35 7.72 -16.30 2.99
C LYS A 35 8.76 -17.25 3.62
N GLY A 36 9.00 -18.41 2.99
CA GLY A 36 10.04 -19.35 3.41
C GLY A 36 11.47 -18.79 3.34
N LYS A 37 11.69 -17.73 2.55
CA LYS A 37 12.96 -16.98 2.47
C LYS A 37 13.01 -15.74 3.37
N GLY A 38 12.02 -15.55 4.25
CA GLY A 38 12.00 -14.45 5.22
C GLY A 38 11.32 -13.17 4.73
N TYR A 39 10.68 -13.17 3.55
CA TYR A 39 9.89 -12.04 3.09
C TYR A 39 8.56 -12.01 3.85
N ASN A 40 8.35 -10.99 4.66
CA ASN A 40 7.18 -10.86 5.53
C ASN A 40 6.27 -9.69 5.15
N PHE A 41 6.65 -8.91 4.14
CA PHE A 41 5.92 -7.76 3.65
C PHE A 41 5.74 -7.85 2.13
N ALA A 42 4.56 -7.53 1.62
CA ALA A 42 4.30 -7.45 0.19
C ALA A 42 3.52 -6.18 -0.17
N ILE A 43 3.92 -5.46 -1.21
CA ILE A 43 3.18 -4.31 -1.76
C ILE A 43 2.73 -4.65 -3.19
N VAL A 44 1.43 -4.70 -3.45
CA VAL A 44 0.88 -5.09 -4.75
C VAL A 44 0.41 -3.86 -5.52
N ARG A 45 0.79 -3.72 -6.79
CA ARG A 45 0.22 -2.66 -7.63
C ARG A 45 -1.28 -2.85 -7.78
N ALA A 46 -2.05 -1.82 -7.42
CA ALA A 46 -3.50 -1.80 -7.53
C ALA A 46 -4.01 -0.87 -8.63
N TYR A 47 -3.19 0.09 -9.08
CA TYR A 47 -3.57 1.01 -10.15
C TYR A 47 -2.36 1.37 -10.99
N GLN A 48 -2.57 1.50 -12.30
CA GLN A 48 -1.52 1.62 -13.29
C GLN A 48 -1.37 3.06 -13.78
N SER A 49 -0.15 3.40 -14.19
CA SER A 49 0.18 4.68 -14.84
C SER A 49 -0.58 4.92 -16.15
N SER A 50 -1.31 3.90 -16.66
CA SER A 50 -2.25 3.98 -17.77
C SER A 50 -3.64 4.50 -17.39
N GLY A 51 -3.89 4.82 -16.11
CA GLY A 51 -5.19 5.35 -15.67
C GLY A 51 -6.24 4.27 -15.42
N THR A 52 -5.82 3.05 -15.07
CA THR A 52 -6.73 1.93 -14.86
C THR A 52 -6.35 1.11 -13.64
N PHE A 53 -7.34 0.49 -13.01
CA PHE A 53 -7.12 -0.52 -11.97
C PHE A 53 -6.28 -1.68 -12.52
N ASP A 54 -5.35 -2.21 -11.74
CA ASP A 54 -4.54 -3.37 -12.13
C ASP A 54 -5.37 -4.65 -11.98
N PRO A 55 -5.70 -5.37 -13.08
CA PRO A 55 -6.56 -6.54 -13.01
C PRO A 55 -5.95 -7.69 -12.19
N ASN A 56 -4.63 -7.67 -11.93
CA ASN A 56 -3.97 -8.69 -11.12
C ASN A 56 -4.04 -8.42 -9.62
N ALA A 57 -4.39 -7.20 -9.21
CA ALA A 57 -4.25 -6.74 -7.83
C ALA A 57 -5.03 -7.61 -6.84
N VAL A 58 -6.33 -7.81 -7.10
CA VAL A 58 -7.25 -8.51 -6.19
C VAL A 58 -6.74 -9.92 -5.88
N GLN A 59 -6.43 -10.71 -6.91
CA GLN A 59 -6.02 -12.10 -6.72
C GLN A 59 -4.61 -12.17 -6.11
N THR A 60 -3.71 -11.25 -6.48
CA THR A 60 -2.35 -11.21 -5.95
C THR A 60 -2.33 -10.87 -4.45
N ILE A 61 -3.13 -9.90 -4.02
CA ILE A 61 -3.31 -9.56 -2.59
C ILE A 61 -3.87 -10.75 -1.81
N LYS A 62 -4.92 -11.40 -2.33
CA LYS A 62 -5.49 -12.60 -1.70
C LYS A 62 -4.47 -13.74 -1.60
N ASN A 63 -3.67 -13.94 -2.64
CA ASN A 63 -2.61 -14.94 -2.66
C ASN A 63 -1.53 -14.66 -1.61
N ALA A 64 -1.13 -13.41 -1.42
CA ALA A 64 -0.15 -13.01 -0.41
C ALA A 64 -0.66 -13.33 1.01
N TRP A 65 -1.92 -12.99 1.32
CA TRP A 65 -2.54 -13.35 2.60
C TRP A 65 -2.66 -14.86 2.79
N ASN A 66 -3.12 -15.59 1.77
CA ASN A 66 -3.22 -17.05 1.82
C ASN A 66 -1.86 -17.74 1.98
N ALA A 67 -0.78 -17.09 1.56
CA ALA A 67 0.60 -17.53 1.76
C ALA A 67 1.21 -17.10 3.10
N ARG A 68 0.43 -16.46 3.98
CA ARG A 68 0.84 -16.00 5.32
C ARG A 68 1.94 -14.93 5.30
N ILE A 69 1.99 -14.09 4.26
CA ILE A 69 2.74 -12.82 4.33
C ILE A 69 2.14 -12.01 5.49
N ALA A 70 2.99 -11.41 6.33
CA ALA A 70 2.56 -10.81 7.59
C ALA A 70 1.87 -9.45 7.38
N HIS A 71 2.35 -8.69 6.40
CA HIS A 71 1.83 -7.38 6.03
C HIS A 71 1.63 -7.35 4.51
N VAL A 72 0.42 -7.02 4.06
CA VAL A 72 0.11 -6.88 2.62
C VAL A 72 -0.49 -5.51 2.39
N ASP A 73 0.20 -4.73 1.59
CA ASP A 73 -0.17 -3.38 1.18
C ASP A 73 -0.43 -3.34 -0.32
N ALA A 74 -0.87 -2.18 -0.79
CA ALA A 74 -0.94 -1.90 -2.22
C ALA A 74 -0.30 -0.57 -2.56
N TYR A 75 0.05 -0.38 -3.82
CA TYR A 75 0.43 0.93 -4.35
C TYR A 75 -0.38 1.30 -5.59
N ILE A 76 -0.56 2.60 -5.77
CA ILE A 76 -1.07 3.19 -7.01
C ILE A 76 0.12 3.84 -7.72
N PHE A 77 0.27 3.57 -9.01
CA PHE A 77 1.06 4.41 -9.91
C PHE A 77 0.11 5.46 -10.50
N PRO A 78 0.11 6.71 -10.00
CA PRO A 78 -0.86 7.70 -10.42
C PRO A 78 -0.67 8.13 -11.88
N CYS A 79 -1.78 8.43 -12.56
CA CYS A 79 -1.73 9.00 -13.90
C CYS A 79 -2.36 10.40 -13.91
N VAL A 80 -1.55 11.44 -13.73
CA VAL A 80 -2.01 12.85 -13.79
C VAL A 80 -2.60 13.22 -15.16
N LYS A 81 -2.23 12.49 -16.22
CA LYS A 81 -2.70 12.72 -17.60
C LYS A 81 -4.01 11.98 -17.93
N CYS A 82 -4.44 11.02 -17.09
CA CYS A 82 -5.57 10.13 -17.38
C CYS A 82 -6.87 10.56 -16.69
N GLY A 83 -6.83 11.56 -15.83
CA GLY A 83 -8.00 12.03 -15.10
C GLY A 83 -7.63 12.59 -13.73
N ASN A 84 -8.62 12.63 -12.85
CA ASN A 84 -8.56 13.30 -11.55
C ASN A 84 -8.13 12.33 -10.44
N GLY A 85 -7.21 12.79 -9.58
CA GLY A 85 -6.60 12.02 -8.50
C GLY A 85 -7.61 11.32 -7.56
N PRO A 86 -8.66 12.01 -7.08
CA PRO A 86 -9.67 11.40 -6.20
C PRO A 86 -10.37 10.19 -6.81
N VAL A 87 -10.60 10.18 -8.14
CA VAL A 87 -11.23 9.04 -8.82
C VAL A 87 -10.28 7.84 -8.89
N GLN A 88 -8.97 8.06 -9.00
CA GLN A 88 -7.98 6.97 -8.99
C GLN A 88 -7.92 6.31 -7.61
N ILE A 89 -8.00 7.11 -6.54
CA ILE A 89 -8.08 6.63 -5.15
C ILE A 89 -9.38 5.86 -4.92
N SER A 90 -10.54 6.51 -5.13
CA SER A 90 -11.84 5.91 -4.80
C SER A 90 -12.13 4.67 -5.64
N THR A 91 -11.73 4.64 -6.92
CA THR A 91 -11.82 3.42 -7.75
C THR A 91 -11.02 2.28 -7.11
N THR A 92 -9.77 2.55 -6.72
CA THR A 92 -8.89 1.54 -6.14
C THR A 92 -9.43 1.02 -4.81
N ILE A 93 -9.78 1.92 -3.88
CA ILE A 93 -10.28 1.54 -2.56
C ILE A 93 -11.60 0.79 -2.68
N LYS A 94 -12.55 1.29 -3.47
CA LYS A 94 -13.84 0.64 -3.69
C LYS A 94 -13.66 -0.76 -4.27
N THR A 95 -12.89 -0.92 -5.34
CA THR A 95 -12.68 -2.22 -5.98
C THR A 95 -12.01 -3.23 -5.03
N LEU A 96 -11.01 -2.80 -4.25
CA LEU A 96 -10.36 -3.67 -3.26
C LEU A 96 -11.32 -4.08 -2.13
N LYS A 97 -12.08 -3.12 -1.58
CA LYS A 97 -13.08 -3.36 -0.52
C LYS A 97 -14.18 -4.32 -1.01
N GLU A 98 -14.82 -4.02 -2.13
CA GLU A 98 -15.91 -4.84 -2.70
C GLU A 98 -15.44 -6.25 -3.08
N SER A 99 -14.17 -6.40 -3.47
CA SER A 99 -13.58 -7.71 -3.78
C SER A 99 -13.13 -8.49 -2.55
N GLY A 100 -13.15 -7.90 -1.35
CA GLY A 100 -12.61 -8.48 -0.13
C GLY A 100 -11.07 -8.62 -0.12
N ALA A 101 -10.36 -7.87 -0.98
CA ALA A 101 -8.91 -7.81 -0.99
C ALA A 101 -8.43 -6.78 0.05
N LYS A 102 -8.11 -7.27 1.25
CA LYS A 102 -7.69 -6.44 2.38
C LYS A 102 -6.25 -5.96 2.20
N ILE A 103 -5.97 -4.70 2.53
CA ILE A 103 -4.63 -4.12 2.56
C ILE A 103 -4.40 -3.39 3.88
N GLY A 104 -3.16 -3.23 4.31
CA GLY A 104 -2.78 -2.40 5.46
C GLY A 104 -2.64 -0.93 5.10
N MET A 105 -1.82 -0.64 4.08
CA MET A 105 -1.54 0.70 3.58
C MET A 105 -1.69 0.78 2.06
N LEU A 106 -2.08 1.96 1.58
CA LEU A 106 -2.01 2.32 0.17
C LEU A 106 -0.89 3.35 -0.04
N TRP A 107 0.06 3.02 -0.90
CA TRP A 107 1.21 3.85 -1.24
C TRP A 107 0.97 4.61 -2.56
N LEU A 108 1.50 5.83 -2.66
CA LEU A 108 1.53 6.60 -3.90
C LEU A 108 2.93 6.51 -4.51
N ASP A 109 3.03 5.90 -5.68
CA ASP A 109 4.28 5.74 -6.42
C ASP A 109 4.54 6.95 -7.32
N VAL A 110 5.45 7.84 -6.90
CA VAL A 110 5.73 9.13 -7.56
C VAL A 110 7.08 9.08 -8.25
N GLU A 111 7.10 8.58 -9.49
CA GLU A 111 8.34 8.40 -10.26
C GLU A 111 8.21 8.69 -11.76
N GLY A 112 9.33 8.58 -12.49
CA GLY A 112 9.38 8.62 -13.96
C GLY A 112 9.21 10.00 -14.61
N GLY A 113 9.27 11.09 -13.84
CA GLY A 113 9.38 12.46 -14.36
C GLY A 113 8.31 12.82 -15.39
N THR A 114 8.68 13.57 -16.43
CA THR A 114 7.75 14.09 -17.45
C THR A 114 7.11 13.01 -18.35
N GLN A 115 7.62 11.78 -18.31
CA GLN A 115 6.99 10.64 -18.98
C GLN A 115 5.56 10.42 -18.44
N TYR A 116 5.41 10.41 -17.11
CA TYR A 116 4.12 10.15 -16.45
C TYR A 116 3.51 11.40 -15.83
N TRP A 117 4.32 12.36 -15.41
CA TRP A 117 3.89 13.57 -14.72
C TRP A 117 3.81 14.79 -15.64
N SER A 118 3.16 15.85 -15.18
CA SER A 118 3.20 17.15 -15.84
C SER A 118 4.59 17.75 -15.73
N ALA A 119 5.00 18.55 -16.73
CA ALA A 119 6.17 19.41 -16.57
C ALA A 119 5.93 20.55 -15.56
N ASP A 120 4.66 20.82 -15.24
CA ASP A 120 4.25 21.80 -14.23
C ASP A 120 4.22 21.15 -12.84
N ILE A 121 5.19 21.55 -12.00
CA ILE A 121 5.32 21.06 -10.62
C ILE A 121 4.09 21.43 -9.78
N GLY A 122 3.52 22.62 -9.97
CA GLY A 122 2.33 23.05 -9.23
C GLY A 122 1.12 22.16 -9.52
N LYS A 123 0.95 21.74 -10.78
CA LYS A 123 -0.09 20.75 -11.14
C LYS A 123 0.16 19.39 -10.50
N ASN A 124 1.41 18.93 -10.44
CA ASN A 124 1.73 17.65 -9.80
C ASN A 124 1.46 17.69 -8.29
N VAL A 125 1.84 18.77 -7.61
CA VAL A 125 1.57 18.97 -6.18
C VAL A 125 0.06 19.00 -5.91
N ALA A 126 -0.70 19.80 -6.68
CA ALA A 126 -2.16 19.87 -6.53
C ALA A 126 -2.83 18.51 -6.79
N PHE A 127 -2.33 17.75 -7.76
CA PHE A 127 -2.83 16.41 -8.06
C PHE A 127 -2.56 15.44 -6.91
N ILE A 128 -1.33 15.38 -6.39
CA ILE A 128 -0.98 14.54 -5.23
C ILE A 128 -1.82 14.94 -4.01
N GLN A 129 -1.95 16.25 -3.74
CA GLN A 129 -2.75 16.75 -2.63
C GLN A 129 -4.20 16.26 -2.74
N SER A 130 -4.80 16.34 -3.93
CA SER A 130 -6.18 15.85 -4.14
C SER A 130 -6.33 14.35 -3.88
N MET A 131 -5.29 13.54 -4.15
CA MET A 131 -5.30 12.11 -3.81
C MET A 131 -5.22 11.88 -2.30
N VAL A 132 -4.36 12.65 -1.61
CA VAL A 132 -4.21 12.58 -0.15
C VAL A 132 -5.50 13.00 0.56
N ASP A 133 -6.18 14.03 0.05
CA ASP A 133 -7.44 14.50 0.63
C ASP A 133 -8.55 13.44 0.50
N GLU A 134 -8.64 12.76 -0.64
CA GLU A 134 -9.56 11.64 -0.83
C GLU A 134 -9.24 10.47 0.11
N LEU A 135 -7.96 10.14 0.30
CA LEU A 135 -7.53 9.08 1.23
C LEU A 135 -7.94 9.37 2.67
N LYS A 136 -7.82 10.63 3.11
CA LYS A 136 -8.27 11.06 4.44
C LYS A 136 -9.79 10.96 4.56
N TYR A 137 -10.52 11.47 3.57
CA TYR A 137 -11.98 11.38 3.54
C TYR A 137 -12.48 9.93 3.64
N ASP A 138 -11.90 9.02 2.87
CA ASP A 138 -12.27 7.60 2.90
C ASP A 138 -11.95 6.93 4.25
N ASN A 139 -10.88 7.35 4.92
CA ASN A 139 -10.51 6.87 6.25
C ASN A 139 -11.47 7.40 7.33
N ASP A 140 -11.82 8.69 7.27
CA ASP A 140 -12.76 9.32 8.20
C ASP A 140 -14.16 8.68 8.07
N GLN A 141 -14.62 8.40 6.84
CA GLN A 141 -15.87 7.68 6.62
C GLN A 141 -15.87 6.25 7.19
N LEU A 142 -14.73 5.56 7.14
CA LEU A 142 -14.57 4.27 7.81
C LEU A 142 -14.67 4.44 9.34
N CYS A 143 -13.98 5.43 9.90
CA CYS A 143 -14.02 5.75 11.33
C CYS A 143 -15.44 6.06 11.81
N GLU A 144 -16.18 6.93 11.13
CA GLU A 144 -17.58 7.23 11.47
C GLU A 144 -18.48 5.98 11.41
N SER A 145 -18.23 5.06 10.48
CA SER A 145 -18.96 3.80 10.39
C SER A 145 -18.64 2.83 11.54
N LEU A 146 -17.43 2.89 12.07
CA LEU A 146 -16.91 2.04 13.14
C LEU A 146 -17.20 2.62 14.54
N GLU A 147 -17.17 3.94 14.74
CA GLU A 147 -17.55 4.61 16.00
C GLU A 147 -19.01 4.37 16.37
N ARG A 148 -19.88 4.12 15.38
CA ARG A 148 -21.24 3.61 15.64
C ARG A 148 -21.26 2.22 16.30
N ASN A 149 -20.14 1.50 16.32
CA ASN A 149 -20.02 0.11 16.74
C ASN A 149 -18.90 -0.17 17.80
N ASP A 150 -17.83 0.63 17.88
CA ASP A 150 -16.77 0.58 18.91
C ASP A 150 -15.84 1.81 18.80
N ASN A 151 -15.58 2.51 19.91
CA ASN A 151 -14.96 3.84 19.98
C ASN A 151 -13.43 3.84 20.14
N SER A 152 -12.74 2.73 19.81
CA SER A 152 -11.31 2.53 20.14
C SER A 152 -10.35 2.42 18.94
N ILE A 153 -10.85 2.54 17.70
CA ILE A 153 -10.10 2.13 16.49
C ILE A 153 -9.41 3.28 15.75
N CYS A 154 -9.80 4.53 15.99
CA CYS A 154 -9.26 5.68 15.26
C CYS A 154 -8.34 6.52 16.14
N SER A 155 -7.03 6.22 16.09
CA SER A 155 -5.93 6.97 16.72
C SER A 155 -4.70 6.93 15.83
#